data_AF-A0A4Z1NLD3-F1
#
_entry.id   AF-A0A4Z1NLD3-F1
#
_cell.length_a   1.000
_cell.length_b   1.000
_cell.length_c   1.000
_cell.angle_alpha   90.00
_cell.angle_beta   90.00
_cell.angle_gamma   90.00
#
_symmetry.space_group_name_H-M   'P 1'
#
loop_
_entity.id
_entity.type
_entity.pdbx_description
1 polymer ?
#
loop_
_entity_poly.entity_id
_entity_poly.type
_entity_poly.pdbx_seq_one_letter_code
_entity_poly.pdbx_strand_id
1 'polypeptide(L)'
;MSSPTRSSNDRRLSNSSIDPAEFIQNRQHFITFPRTDTTWTIVSNLTDTHENPERKINSFVQPVVFSVVIGSVGSRKSMEGIPRTAIIKVQSLLHIVTKHNRDKKQFDRKNIMATEAREELVALNQLTLNECSCAPGLLDYKVTLHDETSGREVYVSFILVTEIKGIRLTTQNFWILPQVERDMVRQAFRIALSEIHGAWVKLDRKERRDLIWNLQEGKIYFTRFAPSQTYGGTEHFPSHYCHRWHDIWFWYFDLTTKDFINPSNLEEDPRHVATKEHDDGSAIAAWKFPYLANGIRPKWEEVREGVVERAVDKAAVEIGEIVREKRRRSLKGRIREVLGLEEQ
;
A
#
# COMPACT_ATOMS: atom_id res chain seq x y z
N MET A 1 -69.25 5.93 -26.91
CA MET A 1 -68.20 4.89 -26.78
C MET A 1 -66.91 5.62 -26.44
N SER A 2 -66.52 5.61 -25.17
CA SER A 2 -65.40 6.39 -24.65
C SER A 2 -64.28 5.42 -24.26
N SER A 3 -63.15 5.51 -24.96
CA SER A 3 -61.97 4.66 -24.75
C SER A 3 -61.30 5.01 -23.40
N PRO A 4 -60.90 4.02 -22.59
CA PRO A 4 -60.19 4.29 -21.34
C PRO A 4 -58.72 4.60 -21.64
N THR A 5 -58.30 5.82 -21.33
CA THR A 5 -56.91 6.26 -21.30
C THR A 5 -56.17 5.48 -20.21
N ARG A 6 -55.38 4.48 -20.62
CA ARG A 6 -54.43 3.77 -19.76
C ARG A 6 -53.31 4.73 -19.36
N SER A 7 -53.41 5.28 -18.16
CA SER A 7 -52.32 5.98 -17.48
C SER A 7 -51.16 5.00 -17.25
N SER A 8 -50.12 5.10 -18.06
CA SER A 8 -48.84 4.43 -17.86
C SER A 8 -48.10 5.13 -16.72
N ASN A 9 -48.39 4.74 -15.48
CA ASN A 9 -47.55 5.07 -14.33
C ASN A 9 -46.23 4.27 -14.44
N ASP A 10 -45.33 4.78 -15.28
CA ASP A 10 -43.92 4.42 -15.27
C ASP A 10 -43.33 4.90 -13.93
N ARG A 11 -43.48 4.07 -12.90
CA ARG A 11 -42.63 4.17 -11.71
C ARG A 11 -41.21 3.88 -12.17
N ARG A 12 -40.50 4.94 -12.57
CA ARG A 12 -39.04 4.95 -12.58
C ARG A 12 -38.61 4.51 -11.20
N LEU A 13 -38.23 3.23 -11.08
CA LEU A 13 -37.49 2.74 -9.94
C LEU A 13 -36.27 3.65 -9.85
N SER A 14 -36.30 4.59 -8.92
CA SER A 14 -35.15 5.40 -8.60
C SER A 14 -34.04 4.42 -8.27
N ASN A 15 -33.01 4.37 -9.11
CA ASN A 15 -31.78 3.62 -8.85
C ASN A 15 -31.03 4.30 -7.70
N SER A 16 -31.63 4.38 -6.51
CA SER A 16 -30.93 4.73 -5.28
C SER A 16 -30.03 3.56 -4.96
N SER A 17 -28.88 3.52 -5.62
CA SER A 17 -27.74 2.71 -5.22
C SER A 17 -27.43 3.10 -3.78
N ILE A 18 -27.77 2.24 -2.84
CA ILE A 18 -27.42 2.43 -1.44
C ILE A 18 -25.88 2.45 -1.37
N ASP A 19 -25.31 3.56 -0.92
CA ASP A 19 -23.88 3.67 -0.68
C ASP A 19 -23.53 2.74 0.51
N PRO A 20 -22.66 1.72 0.33
CA PRO A 20 -22.26 0.84 1.42
C PRO A 20 -21.69 1.60 2.62
N ALA A 21 -21.01 2.73 2.39
CA ALA A 21 -20.47 3.57 3.46
C ALA A 21 -21.60 4.17 4.31
N GLU A 22 -22.61 4.73 3.66
CA GLU A 22 -23.77 5.34 4.31
C GLU A 22 -24.57 4.29 5.09
N PHE A 23 -24.74 3.10 4.51
CA PHE A 23 -25.43 2.00 5.19
C PHE A 23 -24.70 1.60 6.49
N ILE A 24 -23.38 1.38 6.41
CA ILE A 24 -22.60 0.91 7.56
C ILE A 24 -22.58 1.97 8.66
N GLN A 25 -22.36 3.24 8.30
CA GLN A 25 -22.33 4.34 9.26
C GLN A 25 -23.68 4.52 9.97
N ASN A 26 -24.79 4.38 9.26
CA ASN A 26 -26.11 4.68 9.80
C ASN A 26 -26.77 3.51 10.53
N ARG A 27 -26.39 2.26 10.26
CA ARG A 27 -27.13 1.08 10.76
C ARG A 27 -26.29 0.05 11.50
N GLN A 28 -24.96 0.06 11.35
CA GLN A 28 -24.13 -1.01 11.90
C GLN A 28 -22.86 -0.48 12.55
N HIS A 29 -22.97 -0.03 13.80
CA HIS A 29 -21.83 0.38 14.62
C HIS A 29 -20.95 -0.80 15.07
N PHE A 30 -21.48 -2.03 15.04
CA PHE A 30 -20.80 -3.24 15.53
C PHE A 30 -20.71 -4.32 14.45
N ILE A 31 -19.54 -4.93 14.32
CA ILE A 31 -19.27 -5.97 13.34
C ILE A 31 -18.64 -7.18 14.06
N THR A 32 -19.37 -8.30 14.08
CA THR A 32 -18.85 -9.57 14.63
C THR A 32 -18.15 -10.40 13.56
N PHE A 33 -17.00 -10.96 13.90
CA PHE A 33 -16.17 -11.80 13.06
C PHE A 33 -16.11 -13.23 13.61
N PRO A 34 -16.54 -14.24 12.82
CA PRO A 34 -16.83 -15.57 13.36
C PRO A 34 -15.58 -16.44 13.60
N ARG A 35 -14.47 -16.23 12.88
CA ARG A 35 -13.25 -17.05 13.06
C ARG A 35 -12.55 -16.69 14.36
N THR A 36 -12.47 -15.39 14.65
CA THR A 36 -11.87 -14.86 15.88
C THR A 36 -12.85 -14.82 17.04
N ASP A 37 -14.16 -14.90 16.79
CA ASP A 37 -15.22 -14.74 17.80
C ASP A 37 -15.14 -13.37 18.51
N THR A 38 -14.94 -12.33 17.72
CA THR A 38 -14.74 -10.94 18.20
C THR A 38 -15.77 -9.99 17.63
N THR A 39 -16.23 -9.05 18.44
CA THR A 39 -17.07 -7.92 17.98
C THR A 39 -16.27 -6.63 18.01
N TRP A 40 -16.30 -5.90 16.90
CA TRP A 40 -15.56 -4.67 16.69
C TRP A 40 -16.52 -3.49 16.54
N THR A 41 -16.18 -2.37 17.15
CA THR A 41 -16.92 -1.12 17.09
C THR A 41 -16.24 -0.17 16.11
N ILE A 42 -17.01 0.41 15.20
CA ILE A 42 -16.53 1.41 14.24
C ILE A 42 -16.24 2.72 14.98
N VAL A 43 -15.00 3.22 14.84
CA VAL A 43 -14.57 4.48 15.46
C VAL A 43 -14.58 5.62 14.46
N SER A 44 -13.99 5.40 13.28
CA SER A 44 -13.87 6.44 12.26
C SER A 44 -13.85 5.84 10.85
N ASN A 45 -14.29 6.63 9.87
CA ASN A 45 -14.13 6.34 8.45
C ASN A 45 -12.80 6.96 7.97
N LEU A 46 -11.93 6.13 7.41
CA LEU A 46 -10.61 6.50 6.90
C LEU A 46 -10.60 6.66 5.37
N THR A 47 -11.75 6.47 4.73
CA THR A 47 -11.89 6.65 3.28
C THR A 47 -11.80 8.13 2.97
N ASP A 48 -10.79 8.51 2.20
CA ASP A 48 -10.56 9.90 1.85
C ASP A 48 -11.64 10.36 0.86
N THR A 49 -12.67 11.06 1.35
CA THR A 49 -13.81 11.51 0.54
C THR A 49 -13.45 12.61 -0.45
N HIS A 50 -12.23 13.15 -0.39
CA HIS A 50 -11.75 14.21 -1.27
C HIS A 50 -11.28 13.71 -2.64
N GLU A 51 -11.22 12.40 -2.88
CA GLU A 51 -10.82 11.87 -4.18
C GLU A 51 -11.96 11.99 -5.22
N ASN A 52 -11.74 12.90 -6.16
CA ASN A 52 -12.45 13.18 -7.41
C ASN A 52 -13.84 12.51 -7.60
N PRO A 53 -14.96 13.24 -7.41
CA PRO A 53 -16.32 12.70 -7.52
C PRO A 53 -16.64 12.12 -8.91
N GLU A 54 -15.91 12.50 -9.96
CA GLU A 54 -16.13 12.00 -11.32
C GLU A 54 -15.78 10.52 -11.49
N ARG A 55 -14.92 9.94 -10.62
CA ARG A 55 -14.65 8.49 -10.64
C ARG A 55 -15.80 7.65 -10.10
N LYS A 56 -16.81 8.23 -9.44
CA LYS A 56 -17.90 7.47 -8.79
C LYS A 56 -18.81 6.73 -9.77
N ILE A 57 -18.93 7.17 -11.03
CA ILE A 57 -19.99 6.68 -11.93
C ILE A 57 -19.69 5.27 -12.48
N ASN A 58 -18.42 4.85 -12.53
CA ASN A 58 -18.02 3.51 -13.01
C ASN A 58 -17.21 2.68 -12.00
N SER A 59 -16.92 3.19 -10.79
CA SER A 59 -16.08 2.51 -9.79
C SER A 59 -16.85 2.09 -8.55
N PHE A 60 -17.78 1.14 -8.70
CA PHE A 60 -18.43 0.43 -7.59
C PHE A 60 -17.47 -0.41 -6.70
N VAL A 61 -16.15 -0.22 -6.81
CA VAL A 61 -15.16 -1.20 -6.35
C VAL A 61 -14.13 -0.64 -5.37
N GLN A 62 -14.17 0.67 -5.06
CA GLN A 62 -13.25 1.16 -4.04
C GLN A 62 -13.69 0.68 -2.64
N PRO A 63 -12.85 -0.07 -1.89
CA PRO A 63 -13.13 -0.41 -0.51
C PRO A 63 -13.30 0.84 0.35
N VAL A 64 -14.35 0.83 1.16
CA VAL A 64 -14.52 1.76 2.27
C VAL A 64 -13.69 1.23 3.43
N VAL A 65 -12.89 2.10 4.05
CA VAL A 65 -11.94 1.72 5.10
C VAL A 65 -12.36 2.37 6.41
N PHE A 66 -12.44 1.58 7.48
CA PHE A 66 -12.80 2.05 8.82
C PHE A 66 -11.72 1.68 9.84
N SER A 67 -11.46 2.57 10.79
CA SER A 67 -10.77 2.23 12.03
C SER A 67 -11.77 1.63 13.01
N VAL A 68 -11.38 0.54 13.65
CA VAL A 68 -12.22 -0.17 14.62
C VAL A 68 -11.48 -0.49 15.90
N VAL A 69 -12.23 -0.57 16.99
CA VAL A 69 -11.75 -0.99 18.32
C VAL A 69 -12.49 -2.24 18.74
N ILE A 70 -11.79 -3.18 19.35
CA ILE A 70 -12.41 -4.40 19.87
C ILE A 70 -13.36 -4.05 21.02
N GLY A 71 -14.64 -4.41 20.87
CA GLY A 71 -15.68 -4.12 21.87
C GLY A 71 -15.90 -5.27 22.84
N SER A 72 -15.90 -6.51 22.33
CA SER A 72 -15.98 -7.72 23.15
C SER A 72 -15.37 -8.92 22.45
N VAL A 73 -14.94 -9.90 23.26
CA VAL A 73 -14.45 -11.20 22.81
C VAL A 73 -15.37 -12.26 23.35
N GLY A 74 -15.82 -13.18 22.49
CA GLY A 74 -16.68 -14.26 22.90
C GLY A 74 -15.99 -15.17 23.94
N SER A 75 -16.82 -15.81 24.77
CA SER A 75 -16.40 -16.57 25.97
C SER A 75 -15.38 -17.70 25.73
N ARG A 76 -15.06 -18.06 24.48
CA ARG A 76 -14.34 -19.30 24.14
C ARG A 76 -12.86 -19.12 23.79
N LYS A 77 -12.33 -17.90 23.64
CA LYS A 77 -10.93 -17.67 23.24
C LYS A 77 -10.23 -16.64 24.11
N SER A 78 -8.98 -16.93 24.47
CA SER A 78 -8.06 -15.96 25.09
C SER A 78 -7.85 -14.78 24.13
N MET A 79 -7.81 -13.55 24.66
CA MET A 79 -7.50 -12.35 23.87
C MET A 79 -6.02 -12.26 23.46
N GLU A 80 -5.18 -13.18 23.92
CA GLU A 80 -3.75 -13.12 23.73
C GLU A 80 -3.40 -13.11 22.23
N GLY A 81 -2.79 -12.01 21.78
CA GLY A 81 -2.36 -11.80 20.39
C GLY A 81 -3.33 -11.05 19.48
N ILE A 82 -4.56 -10.71 19.92
CA ILE A 82 -5.47 -9.87 19.12
C ILE A 82 -5.23 -8.39 19.45
N PRO A 83 -4.92 -7.52 18.47
CA PRO A 83 -4.70 -6.11 18.73
C PRO A 83 -6.01 -5.44 19.18
N ARG A 84 -5.90 -4.38 20.00
CA ARG A 84 -7.08 -3.62 20.45
C ARG A 84 -7.71 -2.79 19.34
N THR A 85 -6.89 -2.37 18.38
CA THR A 85 -7.29 -1.58 17.21
C THR A 85 -7.00 -2.36 15.93
N ALA A 86 -7.84 -2.14 14.93
CA ALA A 86 -7.71 -2.78 13.63
C ALA A 86 -8.33 -1.91 12.54
N ILE A 87 -8.15 -2.34 11.29
CA ILE A 87 -8.75 -1.73 10.12
C ILE A 87 -9.73 -2.72 9.50
N ILE A 88 -10.92 -2.24 9.14
CA ILE A 88 -11.87 -3.00 8.34
C ILE A 88 -11.96 -2.39 6.96
N LYS A 89 -11.73 -3.22 5.93
CA LYS A 89 -12.03 -2.90 4.53
C LYS A 89 -13.38 -3.50 4.17
N VAL A 90 -14.25 -2.69 3.57
CA VAL A 90 -15.60 -3.09 3.19
C VAL A 90 -15.82 -2.90 1.71
N GLN A 91 -16.25 -3.95 1.02
CA GLN A 91 -16.49 -3.96 -0.42
C GLN A 91 -17.85 -4.57 -0.72
N SER A 92 -18.62 -3.94 -1.60
CA SER A 92 -19.91 -4.45 -2.06
C SER A 92 -19.81 -5.08 -3.45
N LEU A 93 -20.55 -6.16 -3.66
CA LEU A 93 -20.77 -6.78 -4.98
C LEU A 93 -22.28 -6.81 -5.26
N LEU A 94 -22.69 -6.19 -6.37
CA LEU A 94 -24.05 -6.35 -6.91
C LEU A 94 -24.10 -7.59 -7.80
N HIS A 95 -24.84 -8.60 -7.39
CA HIS A 95 -25.10 -9.82 -8.15
C HIS A 95 -26.52 -9.76 -8.76
N ILE A 96 -26.61 -9.81 -10.09
CA ILE A 96 -27.90 -9.82 -10.79
C ILE A 96 -28.32 -11.28 -11.03
N VAL A 97 -29.34 -11.72 -10.31
CA VAL A 97 -29.91 -13.06 -10.40
C VAL A 97 -30.87 -13.12 -11.58
N THR A 98 -30.42 -13.69 -12.68
CA THR A 98 -31.29 -14.00 -13.83
C THR A 98 -32.08 -15.29 -13.55
N LYS A 99 -33.29 -15.44 -14.12
CA LYS A 99 -34.09 -16.67 -13.99
C LYS A 99 -33.30 -17.92 -14.38
N HIS A 100 -32.42 -17.81 -15.37
CA HIS A 100 -31.56 -18.89 -15.83
C HIS A 100 -30.53 -19.35 -14.78
N ASN A 101 -30.09 -18.46 -13.88
CA ASN A 101 -29.16 -18.77 -12.81
C ASN A 101 -29.84 -19.42 -11.58
N ARG A 102 -31.16 -19.26 -11.41
CA ARG A 102 -31.90 -19.86 -10.27
C ARG A 102 -31.97 -21.38 -10.35
N ASP A 103 -32.09 -21.93 -11.55
CA ASP A 103 -32.22 -23.38 -11.76
C ASP A 103 -30.87 -24.10 -11.68
N LYS A 104 -29.76 -23.38 -11.93
CA LYS A 104 -28.42 -23.82 -11.53
C LYS A 104 -28.27 -23.65 -10.02
N LYS A 105 -28.95 -24.51 -9.27
CA LYS A 105 -29.03 -24.62 -7.79
C LYS A 105 -27.70 -24.70 -7.03
N GLN A 106 -26.58 -24.53 -7.72
CA GLN A 106 -25.23 -24.67 -7.21
C GLN A 106 -24.33 -23.58 -7.79
N PHE A 107 -24.84 -22.36 -7.98
CA PHE A 107 -23.95 -21.21 -8.01
C PHE A 107 -23.14 -21.26 -6.71
N ASP A 108 -21.86 -21.57 -6.85
CA ASP A 108 -21.02 -21.93 -5.73
C ASP A 108 -20.95 -20.73 -4.80
N ARG A 109 -21.65 -20.82 -3.66
CA ARG A 109 -21.70 -19.74 -2.67
C ARG A 109 -20.28 -19.34 -2.21
N LYS A 110 -19.28 -20.20 -2.45
CA LYS A 110 -17.87 -19.91 -2.21
C LYS A 110 -17.30 -18.79 -3.11
N ASN A 111 -17.90 -18.48 -4.26
CA ASN A 111 -17.45 -17.44 -5.20
C ASN A 111 -18.29 -16.16 -5.18
N ILE A 112 -18.99 -15.89 -4.07
CA ILE A 112 -19.89 -14.73 -3.89
C ILE A 112 -19.12 -13.41 -3.62
N MET A 113 -17.82 -13.48 -3.43
CA MET A 113 -16.96 -12.32 -3.15
C MET A 113 -16.61 -11.58 -4.44
N ALA A 114 -16.58 -10.24 -4.41
CA ALA A 114 -16.08 -9.45 -5.55
C ALA A 114 -14.67 -9.92 -5.94
N THR A 115 -14.35 -9.96 -7.24
CA THR A 115 -13.05 -10.45 -7.72
C THR A 115 -11.88 -9.77 -7.00
N GLU A 116 -11.90 -8.43 -6.90
CA GLU A 116 -10.88 -7.66 -6.18
C GLU A 116 -10.84 -8.01 -4.68
N ALA A 117 -12.00 -8.16 -4.04
CA ALA A 117 -12.07 -8.52 -2.62
C ALA A 117 -11.49 -9.93 -2.36
N ARG A 118 -11.70 -10.86 -3.30
CA ARG A 118 -11.15 -12.21 -3.25
C ARG A 118 -9.63 -12.20 -3.46
N GLU A 119 -9.14 -11.47 -4.45
CA GLU A 119 -7.69 -11.32 -4.70
C GLU A 119 -6.99 -10.69 -3.49
N GLU A 120 -7.57 -9.61 -2.93
CA GLU A 120 -7.11 -8.97 -1.70
C GLU A 120 -7.01 -9.97 -0.55
N LEU A 121 -8.08 -10.75 -0.32
CA LEU A 121 -8.13 -11.73 0.77
C LEU A 121 -7.07 -12.83 0.62
N VAL A 122 -6.93 -13.38 -0.59
CA VAL A 122 -5.96 -14.46 -0.88
C VAL A 122 -4.53 -13.94 -0.70
N ALA A 123 -4.23 -12.74 -1.19
CA ALA A 123 -2.93 -12.09 -1.02
C ALA A 123 -2.62 -11.82 0.47
N LEU A 124 -3.54 -11.22 1.21
CA LEU A 124 -3.36 -10.94 2.63
C LEU A 124 -3.16 -12.22 3.46
N ASN A 125 -3.92 -13.28 3.15
CA ASN A 125 -3.76 -14.58 3.81
C ASN A 125 -2.36 -15.15 3.53
N GLN A 126 -1.91 -15.11 2.28
CA GLN A 126 -0.57 -15.57 1.90
C GLN A 126 0.53 -14.75 2.63
N LEU A 127 0.43 -13.42 2.64
CA LEU A 127 1.38 -12.53 3.31
C LEU A 127 1.46 -12.77 4.82
N THR A 128 0.30 -13.00 5.45
CA THR A 128 0.20 -13.28 6.88
C THR A 128 0.85 -14.62 7.23
N LEU A 129 0.59 -15.66 6.44
CA LEU A 129 1.20 -16.98 6.64
C LEU A 129 2.74 -16.96 6.49
N ASN A 130 3.25 -16.07 5.65
CA ASN A 130 4.70 -15.87 5.46
C ASN A 130 5.29 -14.82 6.40
N GLU A 131 4.51 -14.30 7.36
CA GLU A 131 4.93 -13.25 8.31
C GLU A 131 5.57 -12.03 7.61
N CYS A 132 5.00 -11.63 6.47
CA CYS A 132 5.48 -10.48 5.72
C CYS A 132 5.34 -9.20 6.56
N SER A 133 6.47 -8.58 6.92
CA SER A 133 6.49 -7.46 7.85
C SER A 133 6.05 -6.13 7.23
N CYS A 134 6.00 -6.05 5.89
CA CYS A 134 5.65 -4.85 5.13
C CYS A 134 4.19 -4.86 4.63
N ALA A 135 3.33 -5.69 5.21
CA ALA A 135 1.91 -5.80 4.90
C ALA A 135 1.09 -5.87 6.20
N PRO A 136 -0.19 -5.42 6.20
CA PRO A 136 -1.06 -5.64 7.34
C PRO A 136 -1.39 -7.13 7.45
N GLY A 137 -1.37 -7.66 8.68
CA GLY A 137 -1.77 -9.02 8.96
C GLY A 137 -3.28 -9.20 8.86
N LEU A 138 -3.73 -10.29 8.23
CA LEU A 138 -5.13 -10.68 8.17
C LEU A 138 -5.58 -11.27 9.51
N LEU A 139 -6.55 -10.61 10.15
CA LEU A 139 -7.11 -11.07 11.42
C LEU A 139 -8.32 -11.99 11.18
N ASP A 140 -9.30 -11.52 10.41
CA ASP A 140 -10.50 -12.28 10.04
C ASP A 140 -11.16 -11.71 8.77
N TYR A 141 -12.16 -12.41 8.24
CA TYR A 141 -13.01 -11.93 7.15
C TYR A 141 -14.41 -12.54 7.24
N LYS A 142 -15.40 -11.86 6.64
CA LYS A 142 -16.73 -12.44 6.42
C LYS A 142 -17.41 -11.81 5.21
N VAL A 143 -18.37 -12.53 4.65
CA VAL A 143 -19.25 -12.05 3.58
C VAL A 143 -20.69 -12.18 4.05
N THR A 144 -21.49 -11.15 3.85
CA THR A 144 -22.92 -11.13 4.24
C THR A 144 -23.78 -10.71 3.06
N LEU A 145 -24.93 -11.36 2.89
CA LEU A 145 -26.00 -10.88 2.01
C LEU A 145 -26.65 -9.68 2.70
N HIS A 146 -26.63 -8.52 2.05
CA HIS A 146 -27.11 -7.27 2.61
C HIS A 146 -28.54 -6.94 2.15
N ASP A 147 -28.80 -7.06 0.84
CA ASP A 147 -30.12 -6.81 0.27
C ASP A 147 -30.45 -7.87 -0.79
N GLU A 148 -31.71 -8.27 -0.85
CA GLU A 148 -32.26 -9.17 -1.86
C GLU A 148 -33.54 -8.55 -2.42
N THR A 149 -33.40 -7.68 -3.43
CA THR A 149 -34.54 -6.98 -4.04
C THR A 149 -34.73 -7.43 -5.49
N SER A 150 -35.90 -7.99 -5.80
CA SER A 150 -36.37 -8.25 -7.19
C SER A 150 -35.34 -8.88 -8.14
N GLY A 151 -34.63 -9.92 -7.67
CA GLY A 151 -33.61 -10.59 -8.50
C GLY A 151 -32.25 -9.89 -8.52
N ARG A 152 -31.97 -9.01 -7.55
CA ARG A 152 -30.65 -8.47 -7.27
C ARG A 152 -30.27 -8.84 -5.85
N GLU A 153 -29.09 -9.42 -5.70
CA GLU A 153 -28.47 -9.71 -4.41
C GLU A 153 -27.28 -8.78 -4.24
N VAL A 154 -27.19 -8.08 -3.10
CA VAL A 154 -26.03 -7.27 -2.76
C VAL A 154 -25.26 -7.98 -1.66
N TYR A 155 -24.03 -8.38 -1.97
CA TYR A 155 -23.13 -8.99 -1.01
C TYR A 155 -22.12 -7.96 -0.51
N VAL A 156 -21.83 -7.99 0.78
CA VAL A 156 -20.85 -7.11 1.42
C VAL A 156 -19.76 -7.96 2.05
N SER A 157 -18.53 -7.72 1.65
CA SER A 157 -17.33 -8.37 2.15
C SER A 157 -16.66 -7.46 3.18
N PHE A 158 -16.32 -8.02 4.34
CA PHE A 158 -15.59 -7.37 5.42
C PHE A 158 -14.25 -8.09 5.59
N ILE A 159 -13.15 -7.36 5.45
CA ILE A 159 -11.79 -7.87 5.64
C ILE A 159 -11.18 -7.10 6.83
N LEU A 160 -10.90 -7.80 7.92
CA LEU A 160 -10.32 -7.24 9.14
C LEU A 160 -8.81 -7.48 9.15
N VAL A 161 -8.03 -6.40 9.24
CA VAL A 161 -6.57 -6.45 9.21
C VAL A 161 -5.96 -5.63 10.34
N THR A 162 -4.70 -5.90 10.67
CA THR A 162 -3.95 -5.11 11.66
C THR A 162 -3.84 -3.65 11.23
N GLU A 163 -3.92 -2.73 12.19
CA GLU A 163 -3.67 -1.31 11.95
C GLU A 163 -2.18 -1.05 11.67
N ILE A 164 -1.92 -0.21 10.67
CA ILE A 164 -0.57 0.26 10.32
C ILE A 164 -0.50 1.75 10.64
N LYS A 165 0.53 2.14 11.38
CA LYS A 165 0.83 3.54 11.68
C LYS A 165 1.70 4.14 10.58
N GLY A 166 1.52 5.44 10.33
CA GLY A 166 2.37 6.19 9.43
C GLY A 166 1.59 7.20 8.60
N ILE A 167 2.28 7.75 7.61
CA ILE A 167 1.73 8.74 6.68
C ILE A 167 1.49 8.04 5.35
N ARG A 168 0.25 8.12 4.86
CA ARG A 168 -0.10 7.64 3.52
C ARG A 168 0.67 8.45 2.48
N LEU A 169 1.43 7.81 1.61
CA LEU A 169 2.19 8.54 0.58
C LEU A 169 1.27 9.01 -0.55
N THR A 170 1.36 10.30 -0.86
CA THR A 170 0.75 10.95 -2.02
C THR A 170 1.87 11.58 -2.84
N THR A 171 1.57 11.98 -4.08
CA THR A 171 2.52 12.73 -4.90
C THR A 171 3.00 13.97 -4.15
N GLN A 172 2.07 14.74 -3.57
CA GLN A 172 2.38 16.01 -2.94
C GLN A 172 3.24 15.82 -1.68
N ASN A 173 2.86 14.91 -0.77
CA ASN A 173 3.58 14.80 0.49
C ASN A 173 4.96 14.14 0.32
N PHE A 174 5.13 13.25 -0.65
CA PHE A 174 6.43 12.63 -0.92
C PHE A 174 7.45 13.67 -1.38
N TRP A 175 7.06 14.55 -2.31
CA TRP A 175 7.97 15.56 -2.86
C TRP A 175 8.32 16.70 -1.90
N ILE A 176 7.47 16.94 -0.88
CA ILE A 176 7.75 17.91 0.18
C ILE A 176 8.80 17.38 1.17
N LEU A 177 9.03 16.06 1.25
CA LEU A 177 10.06 15.48 2.11
C LEU A 177 11.46 15.94 1.67
N PRO A 178 12.41 16.15 2.61
CA PRO A 178 13.81 16.36 2.27
C PRO A 178 14.38 15.22 1.40
N GLN A 179 15.37 15.51 0.55
CA GLN A 179 15.99 14.52 -0.34
C GLN A 179 16.43 13.26 0.42
N VAL A 180 17.08 13.42 1.57
CA VAL A 180 17.54 12.31 2.41
C VAL A 180 16.39 11.40 2.84
N GLU A 181 15.25 11.97 3.25
CA GLU A 181 14.06 11.19 3.63
C GLU A 181 13.42 10.50 2.42
N ARG A 182 13.39 11.16 1.25
CA ARG A 182 12.93 10.52 0.02
C ARG A 182 13.76 9.30 -0.34
N ASP A 183 15.08 9.39 -0.19
CA ASP A 183 16.00 8.29 -0.45
C ASP A 183 15.80 7.13 0.55
N MET A 184 15.50 7.44 1.82
CA MET A 184 15.08 6.43 2.80
C MET A 184 13.77 5.74 2.41
N VAL A 185 12.74 6.50 2.00
CA VAL A 185 11.46 5.96 1.53
C VAL A 185 11.67 5.03 0.33
N ARG A 186 12.47 5.47 -0.65
CA ARG A 186 12.81 4.70 -1.85
C ARG A 186 13.51 3.39 -1.49
N GLN A 187 14.46 3.41 -0.56
CA GLN A 187 15.15 2.21 -0.09
C GLN A 187 14.21 1.27 0.66
N ALA A 188 13.37 1.79 1.56
CA ALA A 188 12.39 1.01 2.29
C ALA A 188 11.34 0.38 1.36
N PHE A 189 10.92 1.08 0.30
CA PHE A 189 10.03 0.53 -0.73
C PHE A 189 10.65 -0.68 -1.44
N ARG A 190 11.94 -0.63 -1.79
CA ARG A 190 12.64 -1.77 -2.43
C ARG A 190 12.64 -3.00 -1.53
N ILE A 191 12.92 -2.81 -0.24
CA ILE A 191 12.91 -3.87 0.77
C ILE A 191 11.50 -4.45 0.89
N ALA A 192 10.49 -3.59 1.10
CA ALA A 192 9.10 -4.01 1.25
C ALA A 192 8.56 -4.78 0.05
N LEU A 193 8.84 -4.32 -1.16
CA LEU A 193 8.42 -4.99 -2.39
C LEU A 193 9.13 -6.34 -2.55
N SER A 194 10.40 -6.45 -2.15
CA SER A 194 11.13 -7.71 -2.13
C SER A 194 10.53 -8.70 -1.12
N GLU A 195 10.15 -8.27 0.08
CA GLU A 195 9.44 -9.10 1.06
C GLU A 195 8.11 -9.64 0.51
N ILE A 196 7.31 -8.77 -0.12
CA ILE A 196 6.01 -9.17 -0.71
C ILE A 196 6.18 -10.20 -1.82
N HIS A 197 7.15 -9.99 -2.72
CA HIS A 197 7.44 -10.97 -3.76
C HIS A 197 8.00 -12.27 -3.17
N GLY A 198 8.85 -12.19 -2.14
CA GLY A 198 9.36 -13.35 -1.39
C GLY A 198 8.26 -14.15 -0.68
N ALA A 199 7.13 -13.50 -0.37
CA ALA A 199 5.91 -14.12 0.13
C ALA A 199 4.99 -14.68 -0.97
N TRP A 200 5.47 -14.76 -2.22
CA TRP A 200 4.76 -15.33 -3.37
C TRP A 200 3.52 -14.53 -3.81
N VAL A 201 3.52 -13.23 -3.54
CA VAL A 201 2.46 -12.30 -3.96
C VAL A 201 3.01 -11.33 -5.00
N LYS A 202 2.36 -11.28 -6.16
CA LYS A 202 2.64 -10.30 -7.21
C LYS A 202 1.52 -9.29 -7.28
N LEU A 203 1.88 -8.02 -7.09
CA LEU A 203 0.96 -6.90 -7.23
C LEU A 203 0.84 -6.52 -8.72
N ASP A 204 -0.38 -6.46 -9.25
CA ASP A 204 -0.62 -6.05 -10.64
C ASP A 204 -0.83 -4.54 -10.74
N ARG A 205 -1.45 -3.91 -9.73
CA ARG A 205 -1.47 -2.45 -9.59
C ARG A 205 -0.61 -2.03 -8.43
N LYS A 206 0.13 -0.96 -8.67
CA LYS A 206 1.08 -0.44 -7.72
C LYS A 206 0.97 1.08 -7.73
N GLU A 207 0.13 1.63 -6.85
CA GLU A 207 -0.09 3.08 -6.74
C GLU A 207 0.51 3.64 -5.45
N ARG A 208 1.00 4.89 -5.48
CA ARG A 208 1.59 5.56 -4.30
C ARG A 208 0.64 5.63 -3.12
N ARG A 209 -0.65 5.89 -3.38
CA ARG A 209 -1.69 5.95 -2.34
C ARG A 209 -1.92 4.62 -1.64
N ASP A 210 -1.42 3.52 -2.17
CA ASP A 210 -1.51 2.24 -1.48
C ASP A 210 -0.31 1.99 -0.55
N LEU A 211 0.58 2.98 -0.39
CA LEU A 211 1.74 2.94 0.49
C LEU A 211 1.54 3.79 1.75
N ILE A 212 1.96 3.27 2.90
CA ILE A 212 2.13 4.02 4.15
C ILE A 212 3.61 4.05 4.51
N TRP A 213 4.14 5.24 4.73
CA TRP A 213 5.48 5.47 5.28
C TRP A 213 5.44 5.61 6.79
N ASN A 214 6.08 4.68 7.49
CA ASN A 214 6.29 4.76 8.94
C ASN A 214 7.73 5.22 9.22
N LEU A 215 7.88 6.52 9.49
CA LEU A 215 9.18 7.13 9.78
C LEU A 215 9.85 6.53 11.03
N GLN A 216 9.08 6.19 12.07
CA GLN A 216 9.63 5.67 13.33
C GLN A 216 10.29 4.30 13.13
N GLU A 217 9.71 3.48 12.26
CA GLU A 217 10.24 2.15 11.94
C GLU A 217 11.19 2.15 10.74
N GLY A 218 11.21 3.23 9.96
CA GLY A 218 11.90 3.30 8.68
C GLY A 218 11.34 2.30 7.66
N LYS A 219 10.03 2.04 7.69
CA LYS A 219 9.37 1.00 6.88
C LYS A 219 8.26 1.56 5.98
N ILE A 220 8.16 0.96 4.80
CA ILE A 220 7.03 1.14 3.88
C ILE A 220 6.10 -0.05 4.01
N TYR A 221 4.81 0.24 4.12
CA TYR A 221 3.76 -0.76 4.15
C TYR A 221 2.88 -0.67 2.92
N PHE A 222 2.56 -1.81 2.32
CA PHE A 222 1.54 -1.92 1.28
C PHE A 222 0.18 -2.17 1.91
N THR A 223 -0.81 -1.38 1.51
CA THR A 223 -2.15 -1.39 2.13
C THR A 223 -3.25 -1.91 1.22
N ARG A 224 -2.99 -2.06 -0.09
CA ARG A 224 -3.91 -2.67 -1.05
C ARG A 224 -3.15 -3.68 -1.89
N PHE A 225 -3.76 -4.83 -2.09
CA PHE A 225 -3.22 -5.96 -2.82
C PHE A 225 -4.08 -6.32 -4.03
N ALA A 226 -5.30 -5.80 -4.18
CA ALA A 226 -6.10 -6.00 -5.39
C ALA A 226 -5.84 -4.95 -6.48
N PRO A 227 -5.70 -5.36 -7.76
CA PRO A 227 -5.53 -6.73 -8.22
C PRO A 227 -4.13 -7.29 -7.93
N SER A 228 -4.07 -8.58 -7.60
CA SER A 228 -2.82 -9.34 -7.43
C SER A 228 -2.97 -10.79 -7.85
N GLN A 229 -1.82 -11.42 -8.03
CA GLN A 229 -1.67 -12.85 -8.29
C GLN A 229 -0.87 -13.46 -7.15
N THR A 230 -1.37 -14.55 -6.59
CA THR A 230 -0.64 -15.36 -5.60
C THR A 230 -0.22 -16.67 -6.24
N TYR A 231 1.01 -17.09 -6.00
CA TYR A 231 1.53 -18.35 -6.52
C TYR A 231 1.56 -19.41 -5.41
N GLY A 232 1.17 -20.63 -5.73
CA GLY A 232 1.31 -21.76 -4.81
C GLY A 232 2.79 -22.12 -4.62
N GLY A 233 3.17 -22.65 -3.46
CA GLY A 233 4.58 -23.02 -3.16
C GLY A 233 5.19 -24.07 -4.10
N THR A 234 4.39 -24.71 -4.95
CA THR A 234 4.85 -25.66 -5.99
C THR A 234 5.13 -25.01 -7.34
N GLU A 235 4.68 -23.78 -7.55
CA GLU A 235 4.88 -23.07 -8.82
C GLU A 235 6.19 -22.28 -8.74
N HIS A 236 7.11 -22.54 -9.67
CA HIS A 236 8.31 -21.72 -9.77
C HIS A 236 7.92 -20.27 -10.05
N PHE A 237 8.33 -19.35 -9.18
CA PHE A 237 8.20 -17.93 -9.45
C PHE A 237 8.93 -17.69 -10.76
N PRO A 238 8.26 -17.20 -11.80
CA PRO A 238 8.92 -17.13 -13.09
C PRO A 238 10.13 -16.19 -12.97
N SER A 239 11.32 -16.72 -13.27
CA SER A 239 12.60 -16.00 -13.12
C SER A 239 12.67 -14.69 -13.91
N HIS A 240 11.72 -14.43 -14.82
CA HIS A 240 11.61 -13.17 -15.53
C HIS A 240 11.12 -12.00 -14.65
N TYR A 241 10.51 -12.24 -13.48
CA TYR A 241 9.98 -11.16 -12.64
C TYR A 241 11.05 -10.37 -11.89
N CYS A 242 12.24 -10.93 -11.67
CA CYS A 242 13.36 -10.20 -11.07
C CYS A 242 14.06 -9.23 -12.04
N HIS A 243 13.64 -9.14 -13.32
CA HIS A 243 14.29 -8.28 -14.30
C HIS A 243 13.57 -6.95 -14.62
N ARG A 244 12.36 -6.70 -14.09
CA ARG A 244 11.60 -5.44 -14.32
C ARG A 244 11.47 -4.53 -13.11
N TRP A 245 12.43 -4.56 -12.19
CA TRP A 245 12.45 -3.62 -11.06
C TRP A 245 12.54 -2.16 -11.53
N HIS A 246 13.19 -1.91 -12.66
CA HIS A 246 13.31 -0.57 -13.24
C HIS A 246 11.95 0.05 -13.58
N ASP A 247 11.07 -0.67 -14.28
CA ASP A 247 9.76 -0.15 -14.71
C ASP A 247 8.87 0.21 -13.51
N ILE A 248 8.91 -0.61 -12.46
CA ILE A 248 8.11 -0.36 -11.25
C ILE A 248 8.59 0.92 -10.56
N TRP A 249 9.89 1.15 -10.49
CA TRP A 249 10.45 2.32 -9.80
C TRP A 249 10.13 3.63 -10.53
N PHE A 250 10.29 3.63 -11.86
CA PHE A 250 9.98 4.79 -12.71
C PHE A 250 8.52 5.23 -12.56
N TRP A 251 7.60 4.28 -12.43
CA TRP A 251 6.17 4.59 -12.22
C TRP A 251 5.85 5.21 -10.85
N TYR A 252 6.62 4.91 -9.81
CA TYR A 252 6.30 5.34 -8.46
C TYR A 252 6.86 6.70 -8.09
N PHE A 253 8.11 6.95 -8.44
CA PHE A 253 8.85 8.11 -7.93
C PHE A 253 9.45 8.97 -9.04
N ASP A 254 9.09 8.70 -10.31
CA ASP A 254 9.45 9.49 -11.48
C ASP A 254 10.93 9.92 -11.47
N LEU A 255 11.85 8.94 -11.49
CA LEU A 255 13.30 9.19 -11.63
C LEU A 255 13.70 9.72 -13.01
N THR A 256 12.74 10.11 -13.86
CA THR A 256 13.16 10.83 -15.06
C THR A 256 13.85 12.09 -14.55
N THR A 257 15.15 12.18 -14.83
CA THR A 257 16.18 13.23 -14.66
C THR A 257 15.80 14.69 -14.35
N LYS A 258 14.52 15.06 -14.35
CA LYS A 258 13.95 16.31 -13.84
C LYS A 258 14.20 16.55 -12.35
N ASP A 259 14.55 15.53 -11.56
CA ASP A 259 14.99 15.72 -10.15
C ASP A 259 16.23 16.62 -10.03
N PHE A 260 16.95 16.90 -11.13
CA PHE A 260 18.06 17.87 -11.18
C PHE A 260 17.68 19.26 -11.73
N ILE A 261 16.46 19.44 -12.23
CA ILE A 261 16.03 20.71 -12.82
C ILE A 261 14.99 21.34 -11.89
N ASN A 262 15.46 22.31 -11.10
CA ASN A 262 14.60 23.25 -10.41
C ASN A 262 13.63 23.88 -11.44
N PRO A 263 12.30 23.72 -11.31
CA PRO A 263 11.35 24.19 -12.32
C PRO A 263 11.37 25.72 -12.52
N SER A 264 12.04 26.47 -11.64
CA SER A 264 12.28 27.91 -11.81
C SER A 264 13.41 28.27 -12.80
N ASN A 265 14.16 27.29 -13.32
CA ASN A 265 15.32 27.53 -14.22
C ASN A 265 15.05 27.18 -15.70
N LEU A 266 13.80 27.00 -16.10
CA LEU A 266 13.44 26.68 -17.50
C LEU A 266 13.35 27.94 -18.37
N GLU A 267 14.50 28.52 -18.73
CA GLU A 267 14.63 29.38 -19.91
C GLU A 267 15.43 28.74 -21.06
N GLU A 268 16.07 27.57 -20.87
CA GLU A 268 16.89 26.95 -21.92
C GLU A 268 16.25 25.74 -22.62
N ASP A 269 16.46 25.69 -23.95
CA ASP A 269 15.87 24.73 -24.89
C ASP A 269 16.16 23.27 -24.47
N PRO A 270 15.13 22.42 -24.28
CA PRO A 270 15.28 21.02 -23.85
C PRO A 270 16.06 20.12 -24.83
N ARG A 271 16.48 20.62 -25.98
CA ARG A 271 17.26 19.86 -26.98
C ARG A 271 18.77 19.87 -26.78
N HIS A 272 19.32 20.64 -25.82
CA HIS A 272 20.78 20.80 -25.67
C HIS A 272 21.38 20.24 -24.37
N VAL A 273 20.60 19.57 -23.52
CA VAL A 273 21.14 18.97 -22.29
C VAL A 273 21.70 17.58 -22.58
N ALA A 274 23.00 17.54 -22.85
CA ALA A 274 23.77 16.29 -22.87
C ALA A 274 23.80 15.67 -21.47
N THR A 275 23.18 14.50 -21.33
CA THR A 275 23.12 13.73 -20.08
C THR A 275 24.51 13.18 -19.73
N LYS A 276 25.22 13.80 -18.78
CA LYS A 276 26.26 13.09 -18.04
C LYS A 276 25.56 12.14 -17.08
N GLU A 277 25.62 10.85 -17.38
CA GLU A 277 25.21 9.78 -16.48
C GLU A 277 26.06 9.85 -15.20
N HIS A 278 25.50 10.45 -14.15
CA HIS A 278 26.00 10.28 -12.80
C HIS A 278 25.38 9.00 -12.26
N ASP A 279 26.21 7.99 -11.98
CA ASP A 279 25.82 6.78 -11.27
C ASP A 279 25.20 7.16 -9.92
N ASP A 280 23.88 7.03 -9.83
CA ASP A 280 23.05 7.31 -8.66
C ASP A 280 23.06 6.15 -7.65
N GLY A 281 23.93 5.14 -7.86
CA GLY A 281 23.97 3.93 -7.06
C GLY A 281 22.83 2.96 -7.38
N SER A 282 22.08 3.15 -8.47
CA SER A 282 21.14 2.14 -9.00
C SER A 282 21.85 0.87 -9.50
N ALA A 283 23.17 0.92 -9.70
CA ALA A 283 24.02 -0.22 -10.06
C ALA A 283 24.39 -1.16 -8.89
N ILE A 284 23.72 -1.08 -7.74
CA ILE A 284 23.78 -2.20 -6.78
C ILE A 284 23.04 -3.38 -7.41
N ALA A 285 23.79 -4.30 -7.99
CA ALA A 285 23.28 -5.52 -8.58
C ALA A 285 22.32 -6.21 -7.59
N ALA A 286 21.04 -6.28 -7.95
CA ALA A 286 19.98 -6.98 -7.23
C ALA A 286 20.18 -8.51 -7.17
N TRP A 287 21.41 -9.02 -7.31
CA TRP A 287 21.72 -10.42 -7.66
C TRP A 287 22.55 -11.16 -6.61
N LYS A 288 22.46 -10.75 -5.34
CA LYS A 288 22.87 -11.61 -4.21
C LYS A 288 21.71 -11.82 -3.25
N PHE A 289 20.55 -12.26 -3.77
CA PHE A 289 19.48 -12.77 -2.92
C PHE A 289 19.68 -14.26 -2.67
N PRO A 290 19.92 -14.69 -1.42
CA PRO A 290 20.07 -16.10 -1.09
C PRO A 290 18.68 -16.68 -0.80
N TYR A 291 17.82 -16.79 -1.80
CA TYR A 291 16.65 -17.66 -1.66
C TYR A 291 17.06 -19.06 -2.14
N LEU A 292 17.57 -19.85 -1.20
CA LEU A 292 17.57 -21.30 -1.39
C LEU A 292 16.10 -21.75 -1.38
N ALA A 293 15.72 -22.61 -2.32
CA ALA A 293 14.38 -23.19 -2.43
C ALA A 293 13.92 -23.95 -1.16
N ASN A 294 14.81 -24.08 -0.17
CA ASN A 294 14.65 -24.89 1.03
C ASN A 294 14.65 -23.98 2.29
N GLY A 295 13.57 -23.24 2.50
CA GLY A 295 13.01 -22.94 3.82
C GLY A 295 13.82 -22.21 4.90
N ILE A 296 15.01 -21.67 4.65
CA ILE A 296 15.73 -20.86 5.65
C ILE A 296 15.49 -19.38 5.35
N ARG A 297 14.80 -18.69 6.28
CA ARG A 297 14.61 -17.23 6.23
C ARG A 297 15.96 -16.53 6.17
N PRO A 298 16.17 -15.54 5.28
CA PRO A 298 17.31 -14.65 5.40
C PRO A 298 17.17 -13.81 6.69
N LYS A 299 18.24 -13.75 7.49
CA LYS A 299 18.35 -12.81 8.62
C LYS A 299 18.55 -11.39 8.08
N TRP A 300 17.45 -10.71 7.76
CA TRP A 300 17.46 -9.32 7.34
C TRP A 300 18.08 -8.36 8.38
N GLU A 301 18.16 -8.77 9.65
CA GLU A 301 18.84 -8.04 10.72
C GLU A 301 20.36 -7.89 10.47
N GLU A 302 21.04 -8.93 10.00
CA GLU A 302 22.49 -8.89 9.71
C GLU A 302 22.80 -7.99 8.49
N VAL A 303 21.91 -7.97 7.50
CA VAL A 303 22.03 -7.09 6.32
C VAL A 303 21.73 -5.63 6.69
N ARG A 304 20.76 -5.39 7.58
CA ARG A 304 20.42 -4.06 8.08
C ARG A 304 21.56 -3.48 8.90
N GLU A 305 22.14 -4.26 9.81
CA GLU A 305 23.31 -3.85 10.61
C GLU A 305 24.49 -3.47 9.71
N GLY A 306 24.83 -4.32 8.72
CA GLY A 306 25.94 -4.02 7.81
C GLY A 306 25.69 -2.84 6.86
N VAL A 307 24.44 -2.47 6.54
CA VAL A 307 24.13 -1.27 5.75
C VAL A 307 24.20 0.00 6.62
N VAL A 308 23.67 -0.07 7.85
CA VAL A 308 23.72 1.05 8.80
C VAL A 308 25.18 1.33 9.21
N GLU A 309 25.96 0.29 9.51
CA GLU A 309 27.37 0.43 9.87
C GLU A 309 28.18 1.08 8.74
N ARG A 310 27.99 0.64 7.49
CA ARG A 310 28.64 1.28 6.32
C ARG A 310 28.20 2.73 6.10
N ALA A 311 26.94 3.07 6.37
CA ALA A 311 26.46 4.45 6.26
C ALA A 311 27.05 5.35 7.37
N VAL A 312 27.16 4.82 8.60
CA VAL A 312 27.78 5.51 9.73
C VAL A 312 29.28 5.71 9.48
N ASP A 313 29.98 4.70 8.97
CA ASP A 313 31.41 4.78 8.62
C ASP A 313 31.65 5.82 7.52
N LYS A 314 30.82 5.82 6.48
CA LYS A 314 30.91 6.83 5.41
C LYS A 314 30.70 8.24 5.95
N ALA A 315 29.70 8.44 6.79
CA ALA A 315 29.44 9.73 7.44
C ALA A 315 30.59 10.16 8.36
N ALA A 316 31.19 9.24 9.10
CA ALA A 316 32.33 9.51 9.96
C ALA A 316 33.57 9.95 9.16
N VAL A 317 33.82 9.35 7.99
CA VAL A 317 34.89 9.75 7.07
C VAL A 317 34.66 11.17 6.54
N GLU A 318 33.45 11.47 6.07
CA GLU A 318 33.09 12.80 5.55
C GLU A 318 33.22 13.89 6.64
N ILE A 319 32.75 13.62 7.86
CA ILE A 319 32.93 14.53 9.01
C ILE A 319 34.43 14.73 9.31
N GLY A 320 35.21 13.65 9.26
CA GLY A 320 36.66 13.70 9.46
C GLY A 320 37.39 14.56 8.43
N GLU A 321 36.94 14.58 7.18
CA GLU A 321 37.47 15.46 6.13
C GLU A 321 37.11 16.93 6.36
N ILE A 322 35.86 17.21 6.74
CA ILE A 322 35.41 18.56 7.06
C ILE A 322 36.22 19.14 8.23
N VAL A 323 36.44 18.35 9.29
CA VAL A 323 37.24 18.76 10.44
C VAL A 323 38.71 19.01 10.06
N ARG A 324 39.30 18.14 9.22
CA ARG A 324 40.67 18.33 8.72
C ARG A 324 40.81 19.60 7.89
N GLU A 325 39.86 19.88 6.99
CA GLU A 325 39.89 21.09 6.18
C GLU A 325 39.69 22.36 7.04
N LYS A 326 38.81 22.32 8.05
CA LYS A 326 38.63 23.44 8.98
C LYS A 326 39.89 23.73 9.79
N ARG A 327 40.59 22.68 10.26
CA ARG A 327 41.92 22.82 10.91
C ARG A 327 42.96 23.38 9.95
N ARG A 328 42.99 22.93 8.69
CA ARG A 328 43.93 23.44 7.68
C ARG A 328 43.71 24.93 7.42
N ARG A 329 42.46 25.37 7.30
CA ARG A 329 42.12 26.80 7.14
C ARG A 329 42.51 27.63 8.36
N SER A 330 42.22 27.14 9.57
CA SER A 330 42.63 27.79 10.82
C SER A 330 44.15 27.92 10.94
N LEU A 331 44.90 26.85 10.60
CA LEU A 331 46.36 26.87 10.62
C LEU A 331 46.94 27.84 9.60
N LYS A 332 46.38 27.87 8.38
CA LYS A 332 46.78 28.85 7.34
C LYS A 332 46.54 30.28 7.80
N GLY A 333 45.42 30.57 8.46
CA GLY A 333 45.14 31.89 9.04
C GLY A 333 46.20 32.30 10.05
N ARG A 334 46.53 31.42 11.01
CA ARG A 334 47.58 31.67 12.02
C ARG A 334 48.97 31.84 11.41
N ILE A 335 49.30 31.08 10.37
CA ILE A 335 50.59 31.23 9.66
C ILE A 335 50.66 32.59 8.96
N ARG A 336 49.58 33.04 8.29
CA ARG A 336 49.53 34.38 7.66
C ARG A 336 49.70 35.49 8.69
N GLU A 337 49.04 35.36 9.84
CA GLU A 337 49.14 36.31 10.96
C GLU A 337 50.57 36.41 11.49
N VAL A 338 51.26 35.28 11.71
CA VAL A 338 52.67 35.26 12.17
C VAL A 338 53.62 35.83 11.12
N LEU A 339 53.34 35.64 9.83
CA LEU A 339 54.20 36.11 8.74
C LEU A 339 53.95 37.57 8.35
N GLY A 340 53.00 38.28 8.99
CA GLY A 340 52.68 39.67 8.65
C GLY A 340 52.18 39.84 7.21
N LEU A 341 51.60 38.79 6.63
CA LEU A 341 51.00 38.86 5.29
C LEU A 341 49.59 39.43 5.42
N GLU A 342 49.48 40.75 5.36
CA GLU A 342 48.17 41.43 5.28
C GLU A 342 47.45 40.99 3.99
N GLU A 343 46.17 40.67 4.10
CA GLU A 343 45.33 40.34 2.95
C GLU A 343 45.12 41.61 2.11
N GLN A 344 45.89 41.73 1.02
CA GLN A 344 45.61 42.66 -0.07
C GLN A 344 44.48 42.15 -0.96
#